data_AF-A0A009S0T7-F1
#
_entry.id   AF-A0A009S0T7-F1
#
_cell.length_a   1.000
_cell.length_b   1.000
_cell.length_c   1.000
_cell.angle_alpha   90.00
_cell.angle_beta   90.00
_cell.angle_gamma   90.00
#
_symmetry.space_group_name_H-M   'P 1'
#
loop_
_entity.id
_entity.type
_entity.pdbx_description
1 polymer ?
#
loop_
_entity_poly.entity_id
_entity_poly.type
_entity_poly.pdbx_seq_one_letter_code
_entity_poly.pdbx_strand_id
1 'polypeptide(L)'
;MKNDISISEVEKSTIRKLSFRILPFLILCYFIAYIDRVNIGFAALTMNQEIGLTATAFGFGATLFFIAYVIFEIPSNMAMEKLGARIWIARIMITWGIVGCCTAFITGPISYAISRFLLGAAEAGFFPGVLLYLTLWFPKRYMARIVAVFMVAIPLSNFIGSPLSALLLGLHGLLGLSGWQVLLILEALPAILLGLLCLVWLPNTANNVKWLNQEEKEWLSSTLTFEKNQLLNSEKQDSAEQKKSKFKLLITNKYLWFFAIIYAGSSATSNILSLWMPQILKAFHLTAMQTGLLNMIPFGLAAAFMIVWGVHADKSGNKSLNTAIPLFVTSFGLLLTILPRL
;
A
#
# COMPACT_ATOMS: atom_id res chain seq x y z
N MET A 1 8.60 33.26 -16.61
CA MET A 1 7.14 33.30 -16.88
C MET A 1 6.51 32.03 -16.33
N LYS A 2 5.88 32.09 -15.15
CA LYS A 2 4.93 31.05 -14.75
C LYS A 2 3.70 31.26 -15.63
N ASN A 3 3.48 30.40 -16.61
CA ASN A 3 2.16 30.31 -17.23
C ASN A 3 1.23 29.79 -16.14
N ASP A 4 0.58 30.71 -15.42
CA ASP A 4 -0.60 30.39 -14.63
C ASP A 4 -1.69 30.00 -15.63
N ILE A 5 -1.69 28.72 -16.02
CA ILE A 5 -2.78 28.11 -16.76
C ILE A 5 -4.02 28.32 -15.90
N SER A 6 -4.90 29.24 -16.31
CA SER A 6 -6.14 29.50 -15.62
C SER A 6 -6.95 28.20 -15.61
N ILE A 7 -7.04 27.58 -14.44
CA ILE A 7 -7.77 26.33 -14.24
C ILE A 7 -9.25 26.64 -14.47
N SER A 8 -9.86 26.02 -15.48
CA SER A 8 -11.28 26.22 -15.77
C SER A 8 -12.16 25.69 -14.63
N GLU A 9 -13.37 26.25 -14.48
CA GLU A 9 -14.30 25.76 -13.45
C GLU A 9 -14.74 24.31 -13.71
N VAL A 10 -14.87 23.92 -14.98
CA VAL A 10 -15.13 22.52 -15.39
C VAL A 10 -14.03 21.59 -14.91
N GLU A 11 -12.76 21.99 -15.08
CA GLU A 11 -11.62 21.23 -14.58
C GLU A 11 -11.67 21.07 -13.05
N LYS A 12 -11.84 22.17 -12.30
CA LYS A 12 -11.90 22.13 -10.82
C LYS A 12 -13.03 21.23 -10.33
N SER A 13 -14.23 21.38 -10.92
CA SER A 13 -15.40 20.58 -10.57
C SER A 13 -15.16 19.10 -10.85
N THR A 14 -14.61 18.77 -12.03
CA THR A 14 -14.29 17.39 -12.41
C THR A 14 -13.35 16.75 -11.40
N ILE A 15 -12.18 17.35 -11.17
CA ILE A 15 -11.17 16.80 -10.26
C ILE A 15 -11.71 16.66 -8.84
N ARG A 16 -12.53 17.60 -8.36
CA ARG A 16 -13.19 17.51 -7.06
C ARG A 16 -14.11 16.28 -6.99
N LYS A 17 -15.00 16.09 -7.98
CA LYS A 17 -15.92 14.94 -8.02
C LYS A 17 -15.18 13.61 -8.10
N LEU A 18 -14.15 13.51 -8.95
CA LEU A 18 -13.29 12.33 -9.03
C LEU A 18 -12.67 12.03 -7.66
N SER A 19 -12.09 13.06 -7.03
CA SER A 19 -11.42 12.93 -5.73
C SER A 19 -12.38 12.44 -4.66
N PHE A 20 -13.59 12.96 -4.56
CA PHE A 20 -14.58 12.54 -3.54
C PHE A 20 -15.23 11.18 -3.80
N ARG A 21 -15.29 10.72 -5.06
CA ARG A 21 -15.97 9.45 -5.41
C ARG A 21 -15.02 8.26 -5.52
N ILE A 22 -13.80 8.50 -5.99
CA ILE A 22 -12.81 7.45 -6.27
C ILE A 22 -11.82 7.29 -5.11
N LEU A 23 -11.26 8.39 -4.58
CA LEU A 23 -10.16 8.28 -3.61
C LEU A 23 -10.57 7.68 -2.27
N PRO A 24 -11.70 8.06 -1.62
CA PRO A 24 -12.08 7.46 -0.35
C PRO A 24 -12.19 5.94 -0.42
N PHE A 25 -12.73 5.43 -1.53
CA PHE A 25 -12.84 3.99 -1.75
C PHE A 25 -11.47 3.32 -1.88
N LEU A 26 -10.59 3.87 -2.71
CA LEU A 26 -9.24 3.33 -2.89
C LEU A 26 -8.40 3.42 -1.62
N ILE A 27 -8.48 4.56 -0.91
CA ILE A 27 -7.85 4.77 0.40
C ILE A 27 -8.34 3.73 1.39
N LEU A 28 -9.64 3.45 1.45
CA LEU A 28 -10.20 2.40 2.31
C LEU A 28 -9.68 1.02 1.93
N CYS A 29 -9.63 0.68 0.63
CA CYS A 29 -9.07 -0.59 0.18
C CYS A 29 -7.59 -0.74 0.56
N TYR A 30 -6.81 0.33 0.41
CA TYR A 30 -5.40 0.33 0.78
C TYR A 30 -5.17 0.36 2.29
N PHE A 31 -6.10 0.96 3.03
CA PHE A 31 -6.12 0.92 4.47
C PHE A 31 -6.29 -0.52 4.98
N ILE A 32 -7.26 -1.26 4.43
CA ILE A 32 -7.42 -2.69 4.71
C ILE A 32 -6.18 -3.49 4.29
N ALA A 33 -5.59 -3.20 3.12
CA ALA A 33 -4.32 -3.80 2.68
C ALA A 33 -3.19 -3.68 3.70
N TYR A 34 -3.05 -2.49 4.30
CA TYR A 34 -2.02 -2.26 5.30
C TYR A 34 -2.34 -2.87 6.67
N ILE A 35 -3.61 -2.90 7.07
CA ILE A 35 -4.03 -3.58 8.30
C ILE A 35 -3.65 -5.06 8.24
N ASP A 36 -4.08 -5.79 7.22
CA ASP A 36 -3.77 -7.22 7.05
C ASP A 36 -2.27 -7.51 7.03
N ARG A 37 -1.47 -6.60 6.45
CA ARG A 37 0.00 -6.75 6.39
C ARG A 37 0.64 -6.69 7.78
N VAL A 38 0.13 -5.81 8.64
CA VAL A 38 0.66 -5.59 10.00
C VAL A 38 0.06 -6.58 10.99
N ASN A 39 -1.15 -7.06 10.70
CA ASN A 39 -1.93 -7.96 11.54
C ASN A 39 -1.16 -9.22 11.96
N ILE A 40 -0.35 -9.78 11.05
CA ILE A 40 0.43 -10.99 11.35
C ILE A 40 1.41 -10.80 12.52
N GLY A 41 1.88 -9.57 12.77
CA GLY A 41 2.68 -9.23 13.95
C GLY A 41 1.90 -9.29 15.26
N PHE A 42 0.61 -8.95 15.25
CA PHE A 42 -0.29 -9.12 16.39
C PHE A 42 -0.73 -10.58 16.56
N ALA A 43 -1.03 -11.28 15.47
CA ALA A 43 -1.31 -12.73 15.49
C ALA A 43 -0.16 -13.49 16.16
N ALA A 44 1.10 -13.14 15.84
CA ALA A 44 2.31 -13.76 16.37
C ALA A 44 2.43 -13.71 17.90
N LEU A 45 1.69 -12.82 18.59
CA LEU A 45 1.67 -12.76 20.06
C LEU A 45 1.14 -14.03 20.71
N THR A 46 0.29 -14.78 20.02
CA THR A 46 -0.29 -16.05 20.51
C THR A 46 -0.08 -17.20 19.53
N MET A 47 -0.25 -16.94 18.22
CA MET A 47 -0.10 -17.90 17.14
C MET A 47 1.23 -18.65 17.19
N ASN A 48 2.36 -17.94 17.41
CA ASN A 48 3.68 -18.57 17.32
C ASN A 48 3.87 -19.69 18.35
N GLN A 49 3.34 -19.52 19.56
CA GLN A 49 3.41 -20.56 20.59
C GLN A 49 2.48 -21.73 20.27
N GLU A 50 1.28 -21.43 19.76
CA GLU A 50 0.25 -22.42 19.48
C GLU A 50 0.61 -23.37 18.32
N ILE A 51 1.25 -22.86 17.27
CA ILE A 51 1.65 -23.65 16.09
C ILE A 51 3.15 -23.94 16.04
N GLY A 52 3.89 -23.70 17.12
CA GLY A 52 5.31 -24.05 17.24
C GLY A 52 6.25 -23.28 16.30
N LEU A 53 6.00 -21.99 16.05
CA LEU A 53 6.88 -21.14 15.26
C LEU A 53 8.01 -20.56 16.11
N THR A 54 9.24 -20.81 15.67
CA THR A 54 10.41 -20.05 16.13
C THR A 54 10.41 -18.65 15.52
N ALA A 55 11.13 -17.70 16.12
CA ALA A 55 11.31 -16.36 15.55
C ALA A 55 11.91 -16.41 14.13
N THR A 56 12.84 -17.35 13.89
CA THR A 56 13.43 -17.58 12.56
C THR A 56 12.39 -18.07 11.55
N ALA A 57 11.56 -19.05 11.91
CA ALA A 57 10.49 -19.54 11.04
C ALA A 57 9.44 -18.46 10.74
N PHE A 58 9.08 -17.67 11.76
CA PHE A 58 8.17 -16.54 11.60
C PHE A 58 8.71 -15.50 10.61
N GLY A 59 9.97 -15.08 10.79
CA GLY A 59 10.64 -14.13 9.90
C GLY A 59 10.83 -14.67 8.49
N PHE A 60 11.12 -15.97 8.34
CA PHE A 60 11.23 -16.62 7.04
C PHE A 60 9.90 -16.58 6.27
N GLY A 61 8.78 -16.92 6.90
CA GLY A 61 7.46 -16.80 6.28
C GLY A 61 7.09 -15.34 5.93
N ALA A 62 7.43 -14.38 6.80
CA ALA A 62 7.28 -12.96 6.48
C ALA A 62 8.08 -12.55 5.23
N THR A 63 9.26 -13.13 5.02
CA THR A 63 10.12 -12.89 3.86
C THR A 63 9.56 -13.56 2.59
N LEU A 64 9.05 -14.79 2.70
CA LEU A 64 8.42 -15.51 1.59
C LEU A 64 7.23 -14.74 0.98
N PHE A 65 6.48 -14.03 1.81
CA PHE A 65 5.44 -13.12 1.33
C PHE A 65 6.00 -12.09 0.33
N PHE A 66 7.10 -11.40 0.67
CA PHE A 66 7.71 -10.40 -0.20
C PHE A 66 8.37 -11.02 -1.44
N ILE A 67 8.94 -12.22 -1.32
CA ILE A 67 9.49 -12.96 -2.47
C ILE A 67 8.37 -13.25 -3.47
N ALA A 68 7.24 -13.81 -3.01
CA ALA A 68 6.09 -14.04 -3.86
C ALA A 68 5.56 -12.73 -4.45
N TYR A 69 5.43 -11.70 -3.63
CA TYR A 69 4.95 -10.38 -4.04
C TYR A 69 5.76 -9.85 -5.23
N VAL A 70 7.10 -9.83 -5.15
CA VAL A 70 7.98 -9.36 -6.23
C VAL A 70 7.86 -10.22 -7.49
N ILE A 71 7.83 -11.55 -7.36
CA ILE A 71 7.73 -12.47 -8.51
C ILE A 71 6.42 -12.22 -9.28
N PHE A 72 5.31 -12.01 -8.58
CA PHE A 72 3.99 -11.86 -9.18
C PHE A 72 3.61 -10.41 -9.49
N GLU A 73 4.37 -9.41 -9.05
CA GLU A 73 4.05 -7.99 -9.28
C GLU A 73 4.06 -7.61 -10.77
N ILE A 74 5.09 -8.04 -11.52
CA ILE A 74 5.18 -7.77 -12.96
C ILE A 74 4.08 -8.52 -13.74
N PRO A 75 3.91 -9.85 -13.59
CA PRO A 75 2.81 -10.57 -14.25
C PRO A 75 1.42 -10.03 -13.92
N SER A 76 1.18 -9.66 -12.65
CA SER A 76 -0.10 -9.12 -12.20
C SER A 76 -0.44 -7.81 -12.92
N ASN A 77 0.52 -6.89 -13.05
CA ASN A 77 0.29 -5.63 -13.76
C ASN A 77 0.09 -5.82 -15.27
N MET A 78 0.82 -6.74 -15.89
CA MET A 78 0.60 -7.06 -17.31
C MET A 78 -0.80 -7.63 -17.57
N ALA A 79 -1.29 -8.48 -16.66
CA ALA A 79 -2.65 -9.01 -16.74
C ALA A 79 -3.71 -7.92 -16.51
N MET A 80 -3.44 -6.97 -15.62
CA MET A 80 -4.32 -5.84 -15.34
C MET A 80 -4.53 -4.92 -16.54
N GLU A 81 -3.47 -4.65 -17.30
CA GLU A 81 -3.56 -3.86 -18.53
C GLU A 81 -4.50 -4.54 -19.55
N LYS A 82 -4.48 -5.87 -19.63
CA LYS A 82 -5.29 -6.66 -20.57
C LYS A 82 -6.74 -6.84 -20.12
N LEU A 83 -6.95 -7.13 -18.83
CA LEU A 83 -8.26 -7.51 -18.29
C LEU A 83 -9.03 -6.32 -17.72
N GLY A 84 -8.37 -5.17 -17.57
CA GLY A 84 -8.93 -3.96 -17.01
C GLY A 84 -8.75 -3.88 -15.49
N ALA A 85 -8.39 -2.68 -15.03
CA ALA A 85 -8.03 -2.42 -13.64
C ALA A 85 -9.16 -2.73 -12.64
N ARG A 86 -10.43 -2.42 -12.96
CA ARG A 86 -11.58 -2.71 -12.06
C ARG A 86 -11.68 -4.19 -11.70
N ILE A 87 -11.70 -5.06 -12.71
CA ILE A 87 -11.89 -6.50 -12.52
C ILE A 87 -10.67 -7.09 -11.81
N TRP A 88 -9.48 -6.64 -12.17
CA TRP A 88 -8.26 -7.19 -11.61
C TRP A 88 -8.00 -6.75 -10.17
N ILE A 89 -8.26 -5.48 -9.82
CA ILE A 89 -8.20 -5.00 -8.43
C ILE A 89 -9.19 -5.78 -7.56
N ALA A 90 -10.44 -5.95 -8.04
CA ALA A 90 -11.42 -6.76 -7.34
C ALA A 90 -10.96 -8.20 -7.13
N ARG A 91 -10.41 -8.83 -8.19
CA ARG A 91 -9.85 -10.19 -8.11
C ARG A 91 -8.77 -10.28 -7.05
N ILE A 92 -7.80 -9.37 -7.07
CA ILE A 92 -6.71 -9.31 -6.09
C ILE A 92 -7.30 -9.29 -4.67
N MET A 93 -8.19 -8.34 -4.38
CA MET A 93 -8.79 -8.19 -3.06
C MET A 93 -9.57 -9.44 -2.60
N ILE A 94 -10.36 -10.03 -3.50
CA ILE A 94 -11.14 -11.25 -3.18
C ILE A 94 -10.20 -12.43 -2.93
N THR A 95 -9.24 -12.69 -3.82
CA THR A 95 -8.32 -13.83 -3.66
C THR A 95 -7.42 -13.66 -2.44
N TRP A 96 -6.96 -12.45 -2.19
CA TRP A 96 -6.14 -12.12 -1.03
C TRP A 96 -6.92 -12.27 0.27
N GLY A 97 -8.14 -11.75 0.35
CA GLY A 97 -9.00 -11.91 1.54
C GLY A 97 -9.38 -13.38 1.81
N ILE A 98 -9.62 -14.19 0.76
CA ILE A 98 -9.86 -15.63 0.92
C ILE A 98 -8.62 -16.32 1.50
N VAL A 99 -7.43 -16.06 0.95
CA VAL A 99 -6.18 -16.63 1.47
C VAL A 99 -5.88 -16.14 2.89
N GLY A 100 -6.20 -14.87 3.19
CA GLY A 100 -6.12 -14.30 4.54
C GLY A 100 -6.99 -15.07 5.55
N CYS A 101 -8.26 -15.31 5.21
CA CYS A 101 -9.15 -16.13 6.03
C CYS A 101 -8.64 -17.57 6.18
N CYS A 102 -8.12 -18.18 5.11
CA CYS A 102 -7.54 -19.53 5.16
C CYS A 102 -6.28 -19.60 6.04
N THR A 103 -5.55 -18.48 6.21
CA THR A 103 -4.36 -18.42 7.06
C THR A 103 -4.70 -18.69 8.53
N ALA A 104 -5.95 -18.49 8.95
CA ALA A 104 -6.40 -18.84 10.31
C ALA A 104 -6.35 -20.35 10.61
N PHE A 105 -6.22 -21.21 9.61
CA PHE A 105 -6.24 -22.67 9.77
C PHE A 105 -4.88 -23.33 9.56
N ILE A 106 -3.79 -22.55 9.60
CA ILE A 106 -2.42 -23.09 9.57
C ILE A 106 -2.10 -23.85 10.86
N THR A 107 -1.29 -24.89 10.76
CA THR A 107 -1.00 -25.84 11.87
C THR A 107 0.49 -26.01 12.15
N GLY A 108 1.36 -25.22 11.52
CA GLY A 108 2.80 -25.29 11.75
C GLY A 108 3.66 -24.50 10.74
N PRO A 109 5.00 -24.57 10.86
CA PRO A 109 5.94 -23.76 10.08
C PRO A 109 5.77 -23.87 8.56
N ILE A 110 5.53 -25.07 8.04
CA ILE A 110 5.37 -25.31 6.61
C ILE A 110 4.07 -24.69 6.10
N SER A 111 2.94 -24.98 6.77
CA SER A 111 1.64 -24.41 6.40
C SER A 111 1.63 -22.88 6.50
N TYR A 112 2.31 -22.31 7.51
CA TYR A 112 2.54 -20.88 7.63
C TYR A 112 3.32 -20.33 6.43
N ALA A 113 4.46 -20.94 6.09
CA ALA A 113 5.29 -20.51 4.96
C ALA A 113 4.53 -20.54 3.62
N ILE A 114 3.77 -21.62 3.36
CA ILE A 114 2.92 -21.73 2.17
C ILE A 114 1.85 -20.66 2.17
N SER A 115 1.15 -20.46 3.29
CA SER A 115 0.10 -19.43 3.39
C SER A 115 0.66 -18.04 3.12
N ARG A 116 1.84 -17.71 3.66
CA ARG A 116 2.51 -16.43 3.42
C ARG A 116 2.92 -16.24 1.96
N PHE A 117 3.43 -17.29 1.30
CA PHE A 117 3.74 -17.26 -0.12
C PHE A 117 2.50 -17.02 -0.98
N LEU A 118 1.42 -17.77 -0.72
CA LEU A 118 0.13 -17.61 -1.43
C LEU A 118 -0.48 -16.23 -1.21
N LEU A 119 -0.40 -15.70 0.02
CA LEU A 119 -0.91 -14.37 0.33
C LEU A 119 -0.13 -13.29 -0.43
N GLY A 120 1.21 -13.41 -0.48
CA GLY A 120 2.05 -12.49 -1.26
C GLY A 120 1.75 -12.55 -2.76
N ALA A 121 1.54 -13.75 -3.31
CA ALA A 121 1.14 -13.93 -4.70
C ALA A 121 -0.26 -13.37 -5.00
N ALA A 122 -1.20 -13.51 -4.06
CA ALA A 122 -2.57 -13.01 -4.20
C ALA A 122 -2.65 -11.48 -4.11
N GLU A 123 -1.88 -10.86 -3.20
CA GLU A 123 -1.83 -9.40 -2.99
C GLU A 123 -1.02 -8.67 -4.09
N ALA A 124 -0.16 -9.39 -4.81
CA ALA A 124 0.75 -8.82 -5.79
C ALA A 124 0.04 -7.99 -6.87
N GLY A 125 0.54 -6.77 -7.08
CA GLY A 125 0.02 -5.84 -8.06
C GLY A 125 -1.15 -4.98 -7.58
N PHE A 126 -1.59 -5.10 -6.32
CA PHE A 126 -2.64 -4.22 -5.77
C PHE A 126 -2.23 -2.75 -5.89
N PHE A 127 -1.08 -2.39 -5.29
CA PHE A 127 -0.64 -1.00 -5.23
C PHE A 127 -0.32 -0.38 -6.61
N PRO A 128 0.55 -0.98 -7.44
CA PRO A 128 0.76 -0.46 -8.79
C PRO A 128 -0.53 -0.47 -9.62
N GLY A 129 -1.45 -1.38 -9.33
CA GLY A 129 -2.74 -1.43 -9.97
C GLY A 129 -3.66 -0.28 -9.66
N VAL A 130 -3.72 0.11 -8.39
CA VAL A 130 -4.41 1.33 -7.98
C VAL A 130 -3.76 2.55 -8.63
N LEU A 131 -2.42 2.61 -8.71
CA LEU A 131 -1.74 3.69 -9.40
C LEU A 131 -2.09 3.75 -10.90
N LEU A 132 -2.09 2.61 -11.59
CA LEU A 132 -2.53 2.50 -12.98
C LEU A 132 -3.99 2.93 -13.14
N TYR A 133 -4.87 2.49 -12.23
CA TYR A 133 -6.26 2.92 -12.25
C TYR A 133 -6.38 4.45 -12.10
N LEU A 134 -5.60 5.05 -11.20
CA LEU A 134 -5.60 6.51 -11.01
C LEU A 134 -5.13 7.26 -12.26
N THR A 135 -4.18 6.75 -13.03
CA THR A 135 -3.76 7.41 -14.30
C THR A 135 -4.85 7.39 -15.36
N LEU A 136 -5.82 6.46 -15.29
CA LEU A 136 -6.99 6.44 -16.18
C LEU A 136 -8.04 7.50 -15.83
N TRP A 137 -7.96 8.10 -14.66
CA TRP A 137 -8.96 9.05 -14.15
C TRP A 137 -8.40 10.43 -13.87
N PHE A 138 -7.12 10.57 -13.55
CA PHE A 138 -6.51 11.83 -13.16
C PHE A 138 -5.42 12.25 -14.15
N PRO A 139 -5.46 13.50 -14.67
CA PRO A 139 -4.38 14.05 -15.49
C PRO A 139 -3.05 14.07 -14.74
N LYS A 140 -1.94 13.96 -15.47
CA LYS A 140 -0.57 13.87 -14.93
C LYS A 140 -0.23 14.98 -13.93
N ARG A 141 -0.72 16.21 -14.16
CA ARG A 141 -0.49 17.36 -13.27
C ARG A 141 -1.07 17.19 -11.85
N TYR A 142 -2.11 16.36 -11.68
CA TYR A 142 -2.73 16.10 -10.39
C TYR A 142 -2.16 14.86 -9.69
N MET A 143 -1.56 13.94 -10.45
CA MET A 143 -1.16 12.62 -9.96
C MET A 143 -0.29 12.66 -8.69
N ALA A 144 0.69 13.56 -8.60
CA ALA A 144 1.55 13.66 -7.42
C ALA A 144 0.75 13.91 -6.13
N ARG A 145 -0.21 14.85 -6.18
CA ARG A 145 -1.09 15.16 -5.05
C ARG A 145 -2.02 14.00 -4.72
N ILE A 146 -2.58 13.37 -5.74
CA ILE A 146 -3.52 12.26 -5.59
C ILE A 146 -2.83 11.05 -4.96
N VAL A 147 -1.62 10.71 -5.41
CA VAL A 147 -0.79 9.65 -4.84
C VAL A 147 -0.39 9.98 -3.40
N ALA A 148 -0.03 11.23 -3.11
CA ALA A 148 0.29 11.66 -1.75
C ALA A 148 -0.89 11.47 -0.78
N VAL A 149 -2.11 11.86 -1.19
CA VAL A 149 -3.33 11.65 -0.40
C VAL A 149 -3.63 10.15 -0.24
N PHE A 150 -3.44 9.36 -1.30
CA PHE A 150 -3.60 7.91 -1.24
C PHE A 150 -2.61 7.24 -0.26
N MET A 151 -1.35 7.71 -0.20
CA MET A 151 -0.35 7.20 0.74
C MET A 151 -0.68 7.45 2.21
N VAL A 152 -1.56 8.41 2.54
CA VAL A 152 -1.97 8.68 3.93
C VAL A 152 -2.63 7.47 4.59
N ALA A 153 -3.18 6.55 3.78
CA ALA A 153 -3.70 5.28 4.28
C ALA A 153 -2.66 4.51 5.10
N ILE A 154 -1.37 4.54 4.73
CA ILE A 154 -0.30 3.74 5.37
C ILE A 154 -0.16 4.06 6.87
N PRO A 155 0.16 5.30 7.28
CA PRO A 155 0.31 5.61 8.70
C PRO A 155 -1.04 5.54 9.44
N LEU A 156 -2.15 5.87 8.77
CA LEU A 156 -3.48 5.79 9.37
C LEU A 156 -3.89 4.35 9.69
N SER A 157 -3.53 3.40 8.83
CA SER A 157 -3.77 1.96 9.03
C SER A 157 -3.03 1.43 10.24
N ASN A 158 -1.79 1.85 10.46
CA ASN A 158 -1.05 1.42 11.63
C ASN A 158 -1.58 2.08 12.92
N PHE A 159 -1.98 3.36 12.83
CA PHE A 159 -2.58 4.08 13.96
C PHE A 159 -3.91 3.44 14.39
N ILE A 160 -4.85 3.19 13.48
CA ILE A 160 -6.16 2.64 13.81
C ILE A 160 -6.12 1.10 13.93
N GLY A 161 -5.35 0.44 13.07
CA GLY A 161 -5.24 -1.01 13.00
C GLY A 161 -4.62 -1.61 14.26
N SER A 162 -3.62 -0.97 14.87
CA SER A 162 -2.99 -1.50 16.08
C SER A 162 -3.95 -1.80 17.24
N PRO A 163 -4.79 -0.85 17.71
CA PRO A 163 -5.78 -1.15 18.74
C PRO A 163 -6.90 -2.06 18.23
N LEU A 164 -7.26 -1.98 16.95
CA LEU A 164 -8.27 -2.86 16.35
C LEU A 164 -7.83 -4.33 16.39
N SER A 165 -6.62 -4.64 15.91
CA SER A 165 -6.03 -5.98 15.97
C SER A 165 -5.89 -6.45 17.42
N ALA A 166 -5.47 -5.58 18.34
CA ALA A 166 -5.41 -5.93 19.76
C ALA A 166 -6.79 -6.29 20.37
N LEU A 167 -7.85 -5.59 19.98
CA LEU A 167 -9.22 -5.89 20.39
C LEU A 167 -9.71 -7.23 19.81
N LEU A 168 -9.47 -7.46 18.51
CA LEU A 168 -9.84 -8.72 17.85
C LEU A 168 -9.11 -9.92 18.43
N LEU A 169 -7.84 -9.76 18.79
CA LEU A 169 -7.07 -10.80 19.48
C LEU A 169 -7.67 -11.17 20.84
N GLY A 170 -8.36 -10.23 21.50
CA GLY A 170 -9.10 -10.45 22.75
C GLY A 170 -10.37 -11.28 22.61
N LEU A 171 -10.87 -11.51 21.39
CA LEU A 171 -12.06 -12.34 21.11
C LEU A 171 -11.77 -13.85 21.13
N HIS A 172 -10.81 -14.27 21.95
CA HIS A 172 -10.46 -15.68 22.11
C HIS A 172 -11.68 -16.50 22.55
N GLY A 173 -11.91 -17.65 21.92
CA GLY A 173 -13.03 -18.54 22.19
C GLY A 173 -14.30 -18.24 21.37
N LEU A 174 -14.31 -17.15 20.59
CA LEU A 174 -15.41 -16.87 19.66
C LEU A 174 -15.50 -18.02 18.64
N LEU A 175 -16.65 -18.69 18.57
CA LEU A 175 -16.87 -19.87 17.71
C LEU A 175 -15.86 -21.02 17.95
N GLY A 176 -15.27 -21.10 19.15
CA GLY A 176 -14.25 -22.12 19.48
C GLY A 176 -12.88 -21.88 18.83
N LEU A 177 -12.65 -20.70 18.27
CA LEU A 177 -11.40 -20.32 17.62
C LEU A 177 -10.46 -19.58 18.58
N SER A 178 -9.16 -19.76 18.38
CA SER A 178 -8.12 -18.98 19.05
C SER A 178 -8.18 -17.52 18.60
N GLY A 179 -7.79 -16.59 19.48
CA GLY A 179 -7.88 -15.15 19.22
C GLY A 179 -7.17 -14.70 17.94
N TRP A 180 -6.03 -15.29 17.60
CA TRP A 180 -5.31 -14.97 16.35
C TRP A 180 -6.06 -15.46 15.10
N GLN A 181 -6.80 -16.57 15.19
CA GLN A 181 -7.61 -17.09 14.09
C GLN A 181 -8.78 -16.14 13.81
N VAL A 182 -9.47 -15.71 14.88
CA VAL A 182 -10.57 -14.75 14.81
C VAL A 182 -10.09 -13.43 14.20
N LEU A 183 -8.93 -12.94 14.66
CA LEU A 183 -8.29 -11.75 14.13
C LEU A 183 -7.94 -11.85 12.64
N LEU A 184 -7.36 -12.97 12.18
CA LEU A 184 -7.02 -13.14 10.77
C LEU A 184 -8.28 -13.23 9.88
N ILE A 185 -9.34 -13.89 10.35
CA ILE A 185 -10.60 -14.01 9.61
C ILE A 185 -11.30 -12.65 9.53
N LEU A 186 -11.50 -11.98 10.67
CA LEU A 186 -12.30 -10.76 10.73
C LEU A 186 -11.62 -9.57 10.03
N GLU A 187 -10.29 -9.52 9.98
CA GLU A 187 -9.58 -8.46 9.24
C GLU A 187 -9.54 -8.72 7.72
N ALA A 188 -9.46 -9.98 7.30
CA ALA A 188 -9.44 -10.34 5.88
C ALA A 188 -10.83 -10.31 5.21
N LEU A 189 -11.91 -10.49 5.97
CA LEU A 189 -13.29 -10.44 5.45
C LEU A 189 -13.64 -9.10 4.76
N PRO A 190 -13.33 -7.91 5.36
CA PRO A 190 -13.47 -6.63 4.69
C PRO A 190 -12.83 -6.56 3.30
N ALA A 191 -11.68 -7.22 3.08
CA ALA A 191 -11.04 -7.24 1.77
C ALA A 191 -11.91 -7.93 0.71
N ILE A 192 -12.54 -9.06 1.06
CA ILE A 192 -13.47 -9.77 0.17
C ILE A 192 -14.68 -8.89 -0.16
N LEU A 193 -15.29 -8.29 0.87
CA LEU A 193 -16.46 -7.42 0.71
C LEU A 193 -16.15 -6.20 -0.14
N LEU A 194 -15.02 -5.53 0.10
CA LEU A 194 -14.58 -4.39 -0.69
C LEU A 194 -14.18 -4.80 -2.11
N GLY A 195 -13.63 -6.01 -2.30
CA GLY A 195 -13.35 -6.56 -3.62
C GLY A 195 -14.64 -6.79 -4.43
N LEU A 196 -15.69 -7.32 -3.81
CA LEU A 196 -17.01 -7.43 -4.44
C LEU A 196 -17.62 -6.04 -4.72
N LEU A 197 -17.48 -5.11 -3.77
CA LEU A 197 -17.96 -3.73 -3.95
C LEU A 197 -17.19 -3.00 -5.04
N CYS A 198 -15.90 -3.27 -5.23
CA CYS A 198 -15.05 -2.73 -6.29
C CYS A 198 -15.64 -3.05 -7.67
N LEU A 199 -16.20 -4.25 -7.84
CA LEU A 199 -16.88 -4.65 -9.09
C LEU A 199 -18.13 -3.82 -9.39
N VAL A 200 -18.68 -3.05 -8.45
CA VAL A 200 -19.86 -2.20 -8.70
C VAL A 200 -19.49 -0.71 -8.60
N TRP A 201 -18.61 -0.36 -7.67
CA TRP A 201 -18.28 1.01 -7.30
C TRP A 201 -17.27 1.66 -8.24
N LEU A 202 -16.22 0.95 -8.67
CA LEU A 202 -15.19 1.53 -9.53
C LEU A 202 -15.65 1.58 -11.00
N PRO A 203 -15.76 2.78 -11.61
CA PRO A 203 -16.10 2.89 -13.01
C PRO A 203 -14.94 2.48 -13.93
N ASN A 204 -15.27 1.92 -15.10
CA ASN A 204 -14.27 1.56 -16.13
C ASN A 204 -13.88 2.73 -17.03
N THR A 205 -14.78 3.68 -17.26
CA THR A 205 -14.59 4.75 -18.25
C THR A 205 -15.40 5.98 -17.87
N ALA A 206 -14.87 7.17 -18.17
CA ALA A 206 -15.52 8.46 -17.93
C ALA A 206 -16.91 8.57 -18.60
N ASN A 207 -17.13 7.92 -19.74
CA ASN A 207 -18.41 7.99 -20.45
C ASN A 207 -19.56 7.31 -19.68
N ASN A 208 -19.24 6.26 -18.91
CA ASN A 208 -20.23 5.42 -18.23
C ASN A 208 -20.65 5.95 -16.85
N VAL A 209 -20.04 7.01 -16.34
CA VAL A 209 -20.42 7.58 -15.04
C VAL A 209 -21.60 8.53 -15.16
N LYS A 210 -22.57 8.42 -14.24
CA LYS A 210 -23.77 9.28 -14.20
C LYS A 210 -23.58 10.59 -13.43
N TRP A 211 -22.52 10.69 -12.64
CA TRP A 211 -22.27 11.81 -11.73
C TRP A 211 -21.39 12.93 -12.32
N LEU A 212 -20.80 12.70 -13.50
CA LEU A 212 -20.20 13.75 -14.33
C LEU A 212 -21.24 14.27 -15.31
N ASN A 213 -21.32 15.58 -15.48
CA ASN A 213 -22.12 16.18 -16.55
C ASN A 213 -21.40 16.05 -17.90
N GLN A 214 -22.06 16.44 -18.99
CA GLN A 214 -21.51 16.26 -20.33
C GLN A 214 -20.21 17.04 -20.55
N GLU A 215 -20.15 18.30 -20.11
CA GLU A 215 -18.95 19.14 -20.23
C GLU A 215 -17.74 18.56 -19.47
N GLU A 216 -17.96 18.05 -18.25
CA GLU A 216 -16.92 17.41 -17.44
C GLU A 216 -16.41 16.12 -18.09
N LYS A 217 -17.30 15.33 -18.72
CA LYS A 217 -16.92 14.12 -19.46
C LYS A 217 -16.08 14.45 -20.70
N GLU A 218 -16.50 15.44 -21.47
CA GLU A 218 -15.79 15.89 -22.67
C GLU A 218 -14.42 16.47 -22.31
N TRP A 219 -14.35 17.29 -21.26
CA TRP A 219 -13.09 17.83 -20.76
C TRP A 219 -12.14 16.72 -20.28
N LEU A 220 -12.64 15.76 -19.49
CA LEU A 220 -11.82 14.67 -18.95
C LEU A 220 -11.29 13.76 -20.07
N SER A 221 -12.18 13.34 -20.97
CA SER A 221 -11.83 12.44 -22.07
C SER A 221 -10.84 13.09 -23.05
N SER A 222 -11.04 14.37 -23.40
CA SER A 222 -10.11 15.10 -24.27
C SER A 222 -8.74 15.28 -23.61
N THR A 223 -8.69 15.65 -22.34
CA THR A 223 -7.44 15.81 -21.58
C THR A 223 -6.64 14.51 -21.50
N LEU A 224 -7.29 13.41 -21.09
CA LEU A 224 -6.61 12.12 -20.95
C LEU A 224 -6.20 11.53 -22.30
N THR A 225 -7.01 11.72 -23.35
CA THR A 225 -6.66 11.29 -24.71
C THR A 225 -5.46 12.07 -25.25
N PHE A 226 -5.40 13.38 -24.98
CA PHE A 226 -4.25 14.21 -25.34
C PHE A 226 -2.96 13.74 -24.65
N GLU A 227 -2.99 13.51 -23.33
CA GLU A 227 -1.83 13.00 -22.58
C GLU A 227 -1.41 11.60 -23.06
N LYS A 228 -2.37 10.71 -23.32
CA LYS A 228 -2.11 9.38 -23.86
C LYS A 228 -1.47 9.44 -25.25
N ASN A 229 -1.97 10.31 -26.13
CA ASN A 229 -1.43 10.48 -27.47
C ASN A 229 -0.01 11.08 -27.45
N GLN A 230 0.30 12.01 -26.53
CA GLN A 230 1.68 12.48 -26.34
C GLN A 230 2.62 11.33 -25.96
N LEU A 231 2.22 10.46 -25.03
CA LEU A 231 3.01 9.29 -24.63
C LEU A 231 3.20 8.33 -25.81
N LEU A 232 2.13 7.98 -26.52
CA LEU A 232 2.19 7.09 -27.67
C LEU A 232 3.03 7.66 -28.82
N ASN A 233 2.97 8.97 -29.08
CA ASN A 233 3.80 9.61 -30.10
C ASN A 233 5.28 9.59 -29.71
N SER A 234 5.59 9.79 -28.43
CA SER A 234 6.97 9.65 -27.92
C SER A 234 7.48 8.20 -28.02
N GLU A 235 6.61 7.20 -27.83
CA GLU A 235 6.98 5.78 -27.94
C GLU A 235 7.02 5.24 -29.37
N LYS A 236 6.23 5.79 -30.30
CA LYS A 236 6.26 5.44 -31.73
C LYS A 236 7.48 6.01 -32.44
N GLN A 237 8.01 7.13 -31.93
CA GLN A 237 9.31 7.66 -32.35
C GLN A 237 10.47 6.78 -31.88
N ASP A 238 10.26 5.92 -30.88
CA ASP A 238 11.27 4.98 -30.40
C ASP A 238 11.25 3.66 -31.21
N SER A 239 12.29 3.41 -32.00
CA SER A 239 12.51 2.10 -32.64
C SER A 239 12.64 0.97 -31.61
N ALA A 240 12.38 -0.30 -32.00
CA ALA A 240 12.54 -1.45 -31.10
C ALA A 240 13.97 -1.57 -30.50
N GLU A 241 14.99 -1.16 -31.25
CA GLU A 241 16.37 -0.99 -30.75
C GLU A 241 16.50 0.12 -29.71
N GLN A 242 15.80 1.25 -29.87
CA GLN A 242 15.77 2.34 -28.89
C GLN A 242 15.03 1.93 -27.61
N LYS A 243 13.97 1.10 -27.68
CA LYS A 243 13.31 0.56 -26.47
C LYS A 243 14.23 -0.37 -25.67
N LYS A 244 14.95 -1.29 -26.34
CA LYS A 244 15.99 -2.12 -25.70
C LYS A 244 17.13 -1.26 -25.13
N SER A 245 17.54 -0.23 -25.88
CA SER A 245 18.55 0.74 -25.43
C SER A 245 18.07 1.52 -24.20
N LYS A 246 16.81 1.98 -24.14
CA LYS A 246 16.23 2.68 -22.99
C LYS A 246 16.13 1.79 -21.75
N PHE A 247 15.70 0.55 -21.90
CA PHE A 247 15.68 -0.40 -20.76
C PHE A 247 17.10 -0.67 -20.23
N LYS A 248 18.06 -0.89 -21.15
CA LYS A 248 19.48 -1.03 -20.79
C LYS A 248 20.01 0.24 -20.12
N LEU A 249 19.67 1.43 -20.63
CA LEU A 249 20.04 2.72 -20.05
C LEU A 249 19.46 2.91 -18.65
N LEU A 250 18.21 2.51 -18.42
CA LEU A 250 17.58 2.56 -17.10
C LEU A 250 18.31 1.65 -16.11
N ILE A 251 18.55 0.38 -16.47
CA ILE A 251 19.26 -0.58 -15.61
C ILE A 251 20.75 -0.21 -15.45
N THR A 252 21.37 0.47 -16.41
CA THR A 252 22.77 0.91 -16.29
C THR A 252 22.89 2.25 -15.54
N ASN A 253 21.78 2.93 -15.27
CA ASN A 253 21.80 4.24 -14.60
C ASN A 253 22.14 4.09 -13.11
N LYS A 254 23.37 4.47 -12.74
CA LYS A 254 23.85 4.45 -11.34
C LYS A 254 22.97 5.24 -10.37
N TYR A 255 22.33 6.32 -10.82
CA TYR A 255 21.45 7.12 -9.97
C TYR A 255 20.15 6.37 -9.65
N LEU A 256 19.62 5.58 -10.60
CA LEU A 256 18.45 4.75 -10.35
C LEU A 256 18.74 3.75 -9.23
N TRP A 257 19.87 3.04 -9.30
CA TRP A 257 20.27 2.09 -8.25
C TRP A 257 20.56 2.78 -6.92
N PHE A 258 21.19 3.95 -6.95
CA PHE A 258 21.42 4.74 -5.74
C PHE A 258 20.10 5.12 -5.03
N PHE A 259 19.12 5.63 -5.78
CA PHE A 259 17.79 5.93 -5.22
C PHE A 259 17.03 4.66 -4.82
N ALA A 260 17.18 3.56 -5.56
CA ALA A 260 16.57 2.29 -5.23
C ALA A 260 17.09 1.73 -3.91
N ILE A 261 18.41 1.80 -3.65
CA ILE A 261 19.01 1.36 -2.39
C ILE A 261 18.54 2.22 -1.22
N ILE A 262 18.50 3.55 -1.40
CA ILE A 262 17.98 4.47 -0.37
C ILE A 262 16.52 4.14 -0.04
N TYR A 263 15.69 3.97 -1.07
CA TYR A 263 14.29 3.63 -0.91
C TYR A 263 14.10 2.25 -0.26
N ALA A 264 14.89 1.26 -0.69
CA ALA A 264 14.87 -0.09 -0.13
C ALA A 264 15.20 -0.09 1.35
N GLY A 265 16.24 0.64 1.79
CA GLY A 265 16.59 0.76 3.20
C GLY A 265 15.49 1.40 4.06
N SER A 266 14.90 2.49 3.57
CA SER A 266 13.78 3.16 4.25
C SER A 266 12.54 2.26 4.33
N SER A 267 12.18 1.60 3.22
CA SER A 267 11.04 0.68 3.16
C SER A 267 11.25 -0.56 4.02
N ALA A 268 12.44 -1.16 4.00
CA ALA A 268 12.78 -2.30 4.83
C ALA A 268 12.67 -1.95 6.32
N THR A 269 13.21 -0.79 6.72
CA THR A 269 13.09 -0.28 8.10
C THR A 269 11.63 -0.18 8.53
N SER A 270 10.79 0.48 7.72
CA SER A 270 9.38 0.68 8.04
C SER A 270 8.63 -0.66 8.17
N ASN A 271 8.85 -1.61 7.25
CA ASN A 271 8.18 -2.91 7.29
C ASN A 271 8.68 -3.78 8.46
N ILE A 272 9.97 -3.79 8.75
CA ILE A 272 10.55 -4.54 9.89
C ILE A 272 9.97 -4.01 11.20
N LEU A 273 9.98 -2.69 11.40
CA LEU A 273 9.38 -2.11 12.60
C LEU A 273 7.90 -2.48 12.71
N SER A 274 7.13 -2.32 11.65
CA SER A 274 5.69 -2.63 11.68
C SER A 274 5.41 -4.10 12.02
N LEU A 275 6.22 -5.04 11.52
CA LEU A 275 6.06 -6.47 11.77
C LEU A 275 6.41 -6.88 13.21
N TRP A 276 7.52 -6.38 13.74
CA TRP A 276 8.08 -6.84 15.01
C TRP A 276 7.69 -5.97 16.22
N MET A 277 7.24 -4.73 16.01
CA MET A 277 6.93 -3.81 17.12
C MET A 277 5.90 -4.38 18.11
N PRO A 278 4.80 -5.05 17.69
CA PRO A 278 3.88 -5.65 18.64
C PRO A 278 4.54 -6.68 19.55
N GLN A 279 5.41 -7.55 18.98
CA GLN A 279 6.13 -8.57 19.74
C GLN A 279 7.16 -7.95 20.69
N ILE A 280 7.88 -6.92 20.25
CA ILE A 280 8.85 -6.17 21.07
C ILE A 280 8.12 -5.52 22.25
N LEU A 281 6.99 -4.85 22.01
CA LEU A 281 6.19 -4.23 23.07
C LEU A 281 5.63 -5.29 24.02
N LYS A 282 5.17 -6.44 23.51
CA LYS A 282 4.68 -7.54 24.33
C LYS A 282 5.76 -8.11 25.27
N ALA A 283 7.04 -8.05 24.89
CA ALA A 283 8.16 -8.48 25.72
C ALA A 283 8.31 -7.66 27.01
N PHE A 284 7.71 -6.47 27.10
CA PHE A 284 7.60 -5.69 28.34
C PHE A 284 6.44 -6.13 29.25
N HIS A 285 5.91 -7.34 29.07
CA HIS A 285 4.81 -7.92 29.85
C HIS A 285 3.48 -7.15 29.79
N LEU A 286 3.26 -6.42 28.69
CA LEU A 286 2.03 -5.68 28.45
C LEU A 286 0.85 -6.59 28.06
N THR A 287 -0.38 -6.16 28.32
CA THR A 287 -1.57 -6.81 27.75
C THR A 287 -1.66 -6.55 26.24
N ALA A 288 -2.43 -7.35 25.49
CA ALA A 288 -2.60 -7.13 24.05
C ALA A 288 -3.11 -5.71 23.74
N MET A 289 -4.09 -5.23 24.52
CA MET A 289 -4.64 -3.88 24.37
C MET A 289 -3.62 -2.79 24.69
N GLN A 290 -2.82 -2.95 25.75
CA GLN A 290 -1.72 -2.02 26.06
C GLN A 290 -0.68 -1.99 24.94
N THR A 291 -0.31 -3.16 24.40
CA THR A 291 0.56 -3.27 23.23
C THR A 291 -0.02 -2.52 22.03
N GLY A 292 -1.30 -2.72 21.69
CA GLY A 292 -1.96 -2.01 20.58
C GLY A 292 -2.02 -0.49 20.76
N LEU A 293 -2.39 -0.03 21.96
CA LEU A 293 -2.46 1.40 22.29
C LEU A 293 -1.09 2.08 22.32
N LEU A 294 -0.03 1.40 22.77
CA LEU A 294 1.32 1.96 22.70
C LEU A 294 1.86 1.93 21.27
N ASN A 295 1.58 0.87 20.51
CA ASN A 295 2.01 0.73 19.13
C ASN A 295 1.41 1.82 18.23
N MET A 296 0.19 2.29 18.50
CA MET A 296 -0.42 3.32 17.65
C MET A 296 0.27 4.68 17.75
N ILE A 297 0.88 5.02 18.90
CA ILE A 297 1.40 6.37 19.17
C ILE A 297 2.48 6.79 18.15
N PRO A 298 3.55 6.01 17.90
CA PRO A 298 4.54 6.34 16.87
C PRO A 298 3.94 6.56 15.48
N PHE A 299 2.95 5.75 15.09
CA PHE A 299 2.32 5.86 13.78
C PHE A 299 1.37 7.06 13.67
N GLY A 300 0.69 7.43 14.76
CA GLY A 300 -0.11 8.66 14.83
C GLY A 300 0.75 9.90 14.70
N LEU A 301 1.90 9.94 15.40
CA LEU A 301 2.89 10.99 15.25
C LEU A 301 3.46 11.03 13.83
N ALA A 302 3.77 9.87 13.23
CA ALA A 302 4.23 9.77 11.85
C ALA A 302 3.17 10.28 10.85
N ALA A 303 1.88 9.99 11.06
CA ALA A 303 0.79 10.50 10.23
C ALA A 303 0.72 12.02 10.24
N ALA A 304 0.75 12.63 11.43
CA ALA A 304 0.75 14.08 11.59
C ALA A 304 1.99 14.72 10.96
N PHE A 305 3.17 14.15 11.22
CA PHE A 305 4.43 14.62 10.66
C PHE A 305 4.45 14.51 9.14
N MET A 306 3.94 13.43 8.55
CA MET A 306 3.88 13.25 7.10
C MET A 306 3.07 14.37 6.41
N ILE A 307 1.95 14.79 7.01
CA ILE A 307 1.11 15.87 6.48
C ILE A 307 1.83 17.22 6.60
N VAL A 308 2.34 17.54 7.80
CA VAL A 308 3.04 18.81 8.06
C VAL A 308 4.29 18.94 7.21
N TRP A 309 5.10 17.87 7.15
CA TRP A 309 6.33 17.82 6.39
C TRP A 309 6.06 17.87 4.88
N GLY A 310 5.00 17.23 4.38
CA GLY A 310 4.58 17.34 2.99
C GLY A 310 4.26 18.79 2.59
N VAL A 311 3.47 19.48 3.41
CA VAL A 311 3.15 20.91 3.18
C VAL A 311 4.39 21.79 3.25
N HIS A 312 5.29 21.52 4.20
CA HIS A 312 6.57 22.24 4.29
C HIS A 312 7.43 21.99 3.05
N ALA A 313 7.53 20.74 2.60
CA ALA A 313 8.35 20.34 1.47
C ALA A 313 7.88 20.99 0.16
N ASP A 314 6.56 21.08 -0.03
CA ASP A 314 5.95 21.76 -1.17
C ASP A 314 6.25 23.26 -1.18
N LYS A 315 6.27 23.90 0.01
CA LYS A 315 6.56 25.34 0.15
C LYS A 315 8.05 25.66 0.01
N SER A 316 8.96 24.81 0.50
CA SER A 316 10.39 25.11 0.52
C SER A 316 11.05 25.01 -0.85
N GLY A 317 10.47 24.23 -1.78
CA GLY A 317 11.01 24.01 -3.13
C GLY A 317 12.31 23.19 -3.17
N ASN A 318 12.97 22.95 -2.03
CA ASN A 318 14.24 22.24 -1.92
C ASN A 318 14.03 20.73 -1.70
N LYS A 319 13.70 20.02 -2.79
CA LYS A 319 13.34 18.60 -2.76
C LYS A 319 14.43 17.68 -2.18
N SER A 320 15.71 18.01 -2.33
CA SER A 320 16.81 17.18 -1.84
C SER A 320 16.92 17.22 -0.33
N LEU A 321 16.92 18.40 0.29
CA LEU A 321 16.96 18.53 1.75
C LEU A 321 15.69 17.96 2.41
N ASN A 322 14.53 18.22 1.83
CA ASN A 322 13.26 17.71 2.34
C ASN A 322 13.17 16.18 2.35
N THR A 323 13.96 15.51 1.50
CA THR A 323 14.06 14.04 1.47
C THR A 323 15.20 13.53 2.35
N ALA A 324 16.35 14.22 2.36
CA ALA A 324 17.54 13.80 3.10
C ALA A 324 17.34 13.87 4.62
N ILE A 325 16.65 14.90 5.14
CA ILE A 325 16.46 15.09 6.59
C ILE A 325 15.67 13.92 7.22
N PRO A 326 14.48 13.52 6.73
CA PRO A 326 13.75 12.37 7.29
C PRO A 326 14.53 11.06 7.20
N LEU A 327 15.27 10.84 6.11
CA LEU A 327 16.11 9.66 5.95
C LEU A 327 17.25 9.63 6.97
N PHE A 328 17.90 10.78 7.21
CA PHE A 328 18.93 10.92 8.23
C PHE A 328 18.37 10.64 9.63
N VAL A 329 17.22 11.22 9.98
CA VAL A 329 16.55 10.98 11.28
C VAL A 329 16.21 9.49 11.45
N THR A 330 15.70 8.84 10.39
CA THR A 330 15.40 7.40 10.40
C THR A 330 16.66 6.57 10.65
N SER A 331 17.73 6.85 9.91
CA SER A 331 19.01 6.15 10.04
C SER A 331 19.64 6.37 11.41
N PHE A 332 19.61 7.61 11.91
CA PHE A 332 20.14 7.96 13.22
C PHE A 332 19.35 7.29 14.35
N GLY A 333 18.02 7.31 14.27
CA GLY A 333 17.15 6.63 15.23
C GLY A 333 17.42 5.12 15.30
N LEU A 334 17.60 4.46 14.15
CA LEU A 334 18.00 3.05 14.12
C LEU A 334 19.38 2.81 14.75
N LEU A 335 20.37 3.65 14.45
CA LEU A 335 21.70 3.52 15.06
C LEU A 335 21.65 3.60 16.58
N LEU A 336 20.80 4.48 17.14
CA LEU A 336 20.59 4.57 18.58
C LEU A 336 20.03 3.29 19.19
N THR A 337 19.22 2.51 18.46
CA THR A 337 18.69 1.22 18.96
C THR A 337 19.77 0.13 19.07
N ILE A 338 20.87 0.27 18.33
CA ILE A 338 21.99 -0.67 18.33
C ILE A 338 22.98 -0.36 19.46
N LEU A 339 22.99 0.88 19.97
CA LEU A 339 23.85 1.26 21.07
C LEU A 339 23.49 0.43 22.32
N PRO A 340 24.47 -0.23 22.97
CA PRO A 340 24.21 -0.93 24.21
C PRO A 340 23.62 0.06 25.23
N ARG A 341 22.55 -0.35 25.93
CA ARG A 341 21.96 0.42 27.02
C ARG A 341 23.08 0.77 28.01
N LEU A 342 23.44 2.05 28.10
CA LEU A 342 24.27 2.58 29.17
C LEU A 342 23.48 2.57 30.48
#